data_AF-A0A321L9M6-F1
#
_entry.id   AF-A0A321L9M6-F1
#
_cell.length_a   1.000
_cell.length_b   1.000
_cell.length_c   1.000
_cell.angle_alpha   90.00
_cell.angle_beta   90.00
_cell.angle_gamma   90.00
#
_symmetry.space_group_name_H-M   'P 1'
#
loop_
_entity.id
_entity.type
_entity.pdbx_description
1 polymer ?
#
loop_
_entity_poly.entity_id
_entity_poly.type
_entity_poly.pdbx_seq_one_letter_code
_entity_poly.pdbx_strand_id
1 'polypeptide(L)'
;MHKNRSISLEAINMTDEHVTQLLRAVETALQEKKKDAWDKLSTLSTFLSTIMIGVIGIYFTNAYKSQEVQVAETEVAERAIPILAGQDERAKKGALLAVASLSNKALAIRLATAYSTAGTVEATEDLLKSASGGSKELLLESLLTALYSRATDEWNQVGNVDWDRMVKDISRIFELKRPEDLRQKNDGYFLADCYRMRGTAYASLGKYDESIADIKNGQAILPNYGDLYWALGWLYWQRSDLEKDQGKALKYYDRAIDLQSFGNVFLDRGRLHSEMRHADKALIDLDKYIDYAPSDSQGYYEKAIALIQKGEWVPAFHILKRASQYAMTDPYMHAKIDGKMDEVEVHLGLGDHYGNSDEAAFNAKVPSEVPMRGKLPTAIKKRSSKGYPGKKHR
;
A
#
# COMPACT_ATOMS: atom_id res chain seq x y z
N MET A 1 -28.40 17.29 -12.52
CA MET A 1 -29.27 18.19 -11.75
C MET A 1 -28.46 18.76 -10.60
N HIS A 2 -28.09 20.04 -10.65
CA HIS A 2 -27.83 20.95 -9.52
C HIS A 2 -27.46 22.30 -10.14
N LYS A 3 -28.51 23.01 -10.57
CA LYS A 3 -28.48 24.44 -10.89
C LYS A 3 -29.34 25.13 -9.83
N ASN A 4 -28.84 26.25 -9.34
CA ASN A 4 -29.53 27.29 -8.59
C ASN A 4 -29.98 26.96 -7.16
N ARG A 5 -29.40 27.68 -6.20
CA ARG A 5 -30.00 28.94 -5.75
C ARG A 5 -28.89 29.89 -5.30
N SER A 6 -28.46 30.71 -6.26
CA SER A 6 -28.06 32.08 -5.99
C SER A 6 -29.14 32.72 -5.11
N ILE A 7 -28.89 32.83 -3.82
CA ILE A 7 -29.63 33.77 -2.97
C ILE A 7 -29.16 35.14 -3.45
N SER A 8 -29.90 35.62 -4.45
CA SER A 8 -30.00 36.98 -4.96
C SER A 8 -28.91 37.96 -4.51
N LEU A 9 -27.93 38.15 -5.40
CA LEU A 9 -27.31 39.46 -5.59
C LEU A 9 -28.36 40.57 -5.79
N GLU A 10 -29.61 40.25 -6.14
CA GLU A 10 -30.76 41.17 -6.09
C GLU A 10 -31.14 41.64 -4.68
N ALA A 11 -30.88 40.89 -3.60
CA ALA A 11 -31.07 41.40 -2.23
C ALA A 11 -29.97 42.41 -1.86
N ILE A 12 -28.81 42.32 -2.51
CA ILE A 12 -27.68 43.26 -2.38
C ILE A 12 -27.88 44.46 -3.34
N ASN A 13 -28.47 44.27 -4.52
CA ASN A 13 -28.79 45.36 -5.45
C ASN A 13 -30.05 46.16 -5.04
N MET A 14 -31.04 45.52 -4.41
CA MET A 14 -32.16 46.25 -3.80
C MET A 14 -31.71 47.10 -2.61
N THR A 15 -30.66 46.69 -1.90
CA THR A 15 -30.09 47.51 -0.83
C THR A 15 -29.31 48.69 -1.39
N ASP A 16 -28.60 48.56 -2.52
CA ASP A 16 -27.79 49.65 -3.08
C ASP A 16 -28.64 50.84 -3.58
N GLU A 17 -29.75 50.60 -4.29
CA GLU A 17 -30.59 51.70 -4.79
C GLU A 17 -31.38 52.40 -3.67
N HIS A 18 -31.92 51.63 -2.71
CA HIS A 18 -32.58 52.21 -1.54
C HIS A 18 -31.61 52.93 -0.62
N VAL A 19 -30.41 52.38 -0.38
CA VAL A 19 -29.34 53.02 0.41
C VAL A 19 -28.84 54.28 -0.30
N THR A 20 -28.69 54.26 -1.63
CA THR A 20 -28.30 55.43 -2.42
C THR A 20 -29.37 56.52 -2.39
N GLN A 21 -30.66 56.17 -2.47
CA GLN A 21 -31.77 57.12 -2.27
C GLN A 21 -31.78 57.69 -0.85
N LEU A 22 -31.46 56.87 0.16
CA LEU A 22 -31.39 57.29 1.56
C LEU A 22 -30.21 58.24 1.83
N LEU A 23 -29.04 57.95 1.25
CA LEU A 23 -27.87 58.81 1.32
C LEU A 23 -28.12 60.17 0.66
N ARG A 24 -28.77 60.20 -0.51
CA ARG A 24 -29.19 61.45 -1.17
C ARG A 24 -30.23 62.23 -0.35
N ALA A 25 -31.18 61.54 0.28
CA ALA A 25 -32.18 62.18 1.14
C ALA A 25 -31.54 62.78 2.41
N VAL A 26 -30.54 62.09 2.99
CA VAL A 26 -29.76 62.59 4.13
C VAL A 26 -28.89 63.78 3.73
N GLU A 27 -28.20 63.74 2.60
CA GLU A 27 -27.43 64.88 2.06
C GLU A 27 -28.32 66.10 1.80
N THR A 28 -29.51 65.89 1.24
CA THR A 28 -30.48 66.96 0.96
C THR A 28 -31.01 67.56 2.26
N ALA A 29 -31.31 66.73 3.28
CA ALA A 29 -31.75 67.20 4.59
C ALA A 29 -30.66 67.96 5.36
N LEU A 30 -29.38 67.61 5.18
CA LEU A 30 -28.24 68.30 5.79
C LEU A 30 -27.95 69.69 5.17
N GLN A 31 -28.51 69.98 3.99
CA GLN A 31 -28.38 71.27 3.29
C GLN A 31 -29.50 72.28 3.65
N GLU A 32 -30.59 71.84 4.27
CA GLU A 32 -31.74 72.70 4.64
C GLU A 32 -31.61 73.30 6.06
N LYS A 33 -32.38 74.37 6.35
CA LYS A 33 -32.36 75.05 7.66
C LYS A 33 -32.57 74.04 8.81
N LYS A 34 -31.71 74.14 9.84
CA LYS A 34 -31.57 73.21 10.98
C LYS A 34 -32.88 72.62 11.54
N LYS A 35 -34.00 73.33 11.56
CA LYS A 35 -35.25 72.85 12.16
C LYS A 35 -36.00 71.82 11.29
N ASP A 36 -36.04 72.01 9.97
CA ASP A 36 -36.73 71.09 9.03
C ASP A 36 -35.92 69.81 8.76
N ALA A 37 -34.58 69.90 8.90
CA ALA A 37 -33.67 68.76 8.83
C ALA A 37 -33.92 67.74 9.96
N TRP A 38 -34.17 68.21 11.18
CA TRP A 38 -34.41 67.35 12.35
C TRP A 38 -35.75 66.62 12.29
N ASP A 39 -36.82 67.25 11.81
CA ASP A 39 -38.13 66.60 11.65
C ASP A 39 -38.07 65.52 10.55
N LYS A 40 -37.42 65.78 9.41
CA LYS A 40 -37.21 64.76 8.36
C LYS A 40 -36.30 63.62 8.84
N LEU A 41 -35.23 63.89 9.57
CA LEU A 41 -34.36 62.85 10.16
C LEU A 41 -35.12 61.99 11.18
N SER A 42 -36.01 62.59 11.97
CA SER A 42 -36.84 61.85 12.92
C SER A 42 -37.79 60.85 12.21
N THR A 43 -38.36 61.25 11.07
CA THR A 43 -39.22 60.37 10.25
C THR A 43 -38.44 59.25 9.55
N LEU A 44 -37.16 59.47 9.22
CA LEU A 44 -36.25 58.45 8.69
C LEU A 44 -35.71 57.52 9.79
N SER A 45 -35.74 57.92 11.06
CA SER A 45 -35.16 57.14 12.17
C SER A 45 -35.82 55.77 12.35
N THR A 46 -37.13 55.67 12.12
CA THR A 46 -37.89 54.41 12.20
C THR A 46 -37.54 53.48 11.03
N PHE A 47 -37.24 54.02 9.86
CA PHE A 47 -36.85 53.24 8.69
C PHE A 47 -35.38 52.79 8.79
N LEU A 48 -34.49 53.70 9.22
CA LEU A 48 -33.09 53.43 9.51
C LEU A 48 -32.92 52.39 10.63
N SER A 49 -33.74 52.45 11.68
CA SER A 49 -33.70 51.46 12.75
C SER A 49 -34.14 50.07 12.25
N THR A 50 -35.14 49.98 11.39
CA THR A 50 -35.62 48.71 10.83
C THR A 50 -34.57 48.07 9.91
N ILE A 51 -33.92 48.86 9.05
CA ILE A 51 -32.82 48.40 8.19
C ILE A 51 -31.61 47.99 9.04
N MET A 52 -31.22 48.79 10.03
CA MET A 52 -30.10 48.47 10.93
C MET A 52 -30.36 47.18 11.72
N ILE A 53 -31.57 46.98 12.24
CA ILE A 53 -31.96 45.75 12.92
C ILE A 53 -31.91 44.55 11.96
N GLY A 54 -32.34 44.73 10.71
CA GLY A 54 -32.25 43.69 9.67
C GLY A 54 -30.81 43.32 9.32
N VAL A 55 -29.93 44.30 9.12
CA VAL A 55 -28.51 44.09 8.81
C VAL A 55 -27.78 43.45 9.99
N ILE A 56 -28.01 43.96 11.21
CA ILE A 56 -27.45 43.39 12.44
C ILE A 56 -27.97 41.97 12.67
N GLY A 57 -29.27 41.71 12.42
CA GLY A 57 -29.87 40.39 12.53
C GLY A 57 -29.29 39.39 11.53
N ILE A 58 -29.10 39.78 10.27
CA ILE A 58 -28.42 38.98 9.26
C ILE A 58 -26.97 38.72 9.65
N TYR A 59 -26.26 39.73 10.14
CA TYR A 59 -24.88 39.60 10.63
C TYR A 59 -24.79 38.60 11.80
N PHE A 60 -25.61 38.75 12.84
CA PHE A 60 -25.62 37.83 13.98
C PHE A 60 -26.08 36.42 13.59
N THR A 61 -27.06 36.29 12.70
CA THR A 61 -27.50 34.97 12.18
C THR A 61 -26.36 34.30 11.41
N ASN A 62 -25.63 35.04 10.59
CA ASN A 62 -24.48 34.53 9.85
C ASN A 62 -23.30 34.21 10.79
N ALA A 63 -23.04 35.04 11.80
CA ALA A 63 -22.02 34.79 12.81
C ALA A 63 -22.35 33.56 13.67
N TYR A 64 -23.60 33.40 14.09
CA TYR A 64 -24.06 32.24 14.84
C TYR A 64 -23.98 30.96 14.01
N LYS A 65 -24.47 30.97 12.76
CA LYS A 65 -24.31 29.85 11.81
C LYS A 65 -22.84 29.51 11.56
N SER A 66 -21.98 30.52 11.43
CA SER A 66 -20.54 30.32 11.26
C SER A 66 -19.91 29.65 12.49
N GLN A 67 -20.35 30.02 13.70
CA GLN A 67 -19.87 29.43 14.94
C GLN A 67 -20.39 28.00 15.12
N GLU A 68 -21.66 27.74 14.77
CA GLU A 68 -22.26 26.40 14.79
C GLU A 68 -21.56 25.45 13.81
N VAL A 69 -21.24 25.93 12.60
CA VAL A 69 -20.44 25.17 11.62
C VAL A 69 -19.04 24.86 12.16
N GLN A 70 -18.35 25.83 12.78
CA GLN A 70 -17.02 25.59 13.38
C GLN A 70 -17.06 24.56 14.52
N VAL A 71 -18.09 24.58 15.36
CA VAL A 71 -18.27 23.60 16.44
C VAL A 71 -18.54 22.21 15.86
N ALA A 72 -19.43 22.09 14.87
CA ALA A 72 -19.72 20.82 14.21
C ALA A 72 -18.48 20.24 13.50
N GLU A 73 -17.69 21.08 12.82
CA GLU A 73 -16.43 20.66 12.18
C GLU A 73 -15.40 20.16 13.20
N THR A 74 -15.31 20.84 14.34
CA THR A 74 -14.41 20.43 15.44
C THR A 74 -14.86 19.09 16.02
N GLU A 75 -16.17 18.89 16.23
CA GLU A 75 -16.72 17.63 16.74
C GLU A 75 -16.48 16.46 15.77
N VAL A 76 -16.65 16.67 14.46
CA VAL A 76 -16.33 15.65 13.45
C VAL A 76 -14.84 15.29 13.49
N ALA A 77 -13.97 16.29 13.61
CA ALA A 77 -12.53 16.05 13.73
C ALA A 77 -12.16 15.32 15.02
N GLU A 78 -12.74 15.69 16.16
CA GLU A 78 -12.53 15.01 17.45
C GLU A 78 -12.93 13.53 17.39
N ARG A 79 -14.05 13.22 16.71
CA ARG A 79 -14.48 11.83 16.50
C ARG A 79 -13.60 11.08 15.50
N ALA A 80 -13.01 11.78 14.54
CA ALA A 80 -12.12 11.17 13.54
C ALA A 80 -10.75 10.80 14.13
N ILE A 81 -10.19 11.61 15.05
CA ILE A 81 -8.87 11.38 15.65
C ILE A 81 -8.65 9.94 16.19
N PRO A 82 -9.52 9.37 17.05
CA PRO A 82 -9.31 8.02 17.56
C PRO A 82 -9.43 6.94 16.48
N ILE A 83 -10.23 7.18 15.43
CA ILE A 83 -10.35 6.26 14.29
C ILE A 83 -9.07 6.32 13.45
N LEU A 84 -8.56 7.52 13.20
CA LEU A 84 -7.31 7.76 12.45
C LEU A 84 -6.08 7.18 13.19
N ALA A 85 -6.09 7.21 14.52
CA ALA A 85 -5.06 6.59 15.36
C ALA A 85 -5.18 5.06 15.46
N GLY A 86 -6.29 4.47 14.99
CA GLY A 86 -6.54 3.03 15.02
C GLY A 86 -5.68 2.23 14.03
N GLN A 87 -5.97 0.95 13.87
CA GLN A 87 -5.31 0.06 12.89
C GLN A 87 -6.19 -0.28 11.69
N ASP A 88 -7.49 0.06 11.72
CA ASP A 88 -8.43 -0.25 10.63
C ASP A 88 -8.30 0.76 9.49
N GLU A 89 -7.56 0.38 8.44
CA GLU A 89 -7.34 1.22 7.26
C GLU A 89 -8.63 1.60 6.52
N ARG A 90 -9.69 0.79 6.58
CA ARG A 90 -10.98 1.15 5.97
C ARG A 90 -11.70 2.22 6.79
N ALA A 91 -11.65 2.11 8.11
CA ALA A 91 -12.20 3.12 9.00
C ALA A 91 -11.44 4.44 8.88
N LYS A 92 -10.10 4.39 8.77
CA LYS A 92 -9.26 5.57 8.52
C LYS A 92 -9.63 6.28 7.23
N LYS A 93 -9.82 5.53 6.14
CA LYS A 93 -10.29 6.08 4.86
C LYS A 93 -11.59 6.86 5.01
N GLY A 94 -12.60 6.26 5.63
CA GLY A 94 -13.89 6.89 5.86
C GLY A 94 -13.78 8.15 6.72
N ALA A 95 -13.02 8.08 7.82
CA ALA A 95 -12.81 9.21 8.72
C ALA A 95 -12.12 10.38 8.04
N LEU A 96 -11.05 10.13 7.27
CA LEU A 96 -10.31 11.21 6.61
C LEU A 96 -11.08 11.81 5.43
N LEU A 97 -11.85 11.01 4.68
CA LEU A 97 -12.74 11.53 3.64
C LEU A 97 -13.85 12.42 4.23
N ALA A 98 -14.41 12.04 5.38
CA ALA A 98 -15.39 12.86 6.08
C ALA A 98 -14.77 14.20 6.50
N VAL A 99 -13.57 14.18 7.10
CA VAL A 99 -12.83 15.38 7.48
C VAL A 99 -12.47 16.23 6.24
N ALA A 100 -12.06 15.62 5.14
CA ALA A 100 -11.70 16.32 3.90
C ALA A 100 -12.90 16.99 3.21
N SER A 101 -14.12 16.55 3.52
CA SER A 101 -15.36 17.17 3.03
C SER A 101 -15.80 18.42 3.81
N LEU A 102 -15.17 18.69 4.95
CA LEU A 102 -15.45 19.88 5.77
C LEU A 102 -14.92 21.16 5.09
N SER A 103 -15.43 22.32 5.50
CA SER A 103 -14.96 23.60 4.99
C SER A 103 -13.54 23.95 5.47
N ASN A 104 -13.17 23.45 6.66
CA ASN A 104 -11.84 23.65 7.23
C ASN A 104 -10.76 22.74 6.62
N LYS A 105 -10.29 23.13 5.42
CA LYS A 105 -9.20 22.42 4.71
C LYS A 105 -7.89 22.36 5.49
N ALA A 106 -7.57 23.39 6.29
CA ALA A 106 -6.31 23.42 7.04
C ALA A 106 -6.27 22.30 8.09
N LEU A 107 -7.40 22.05 8.76
CA LEU A 107 -7.53 20.94 9.70
C LEU A 107 -7.44 19.58 8.99
N ALA A 108 -8.10 19.44 7.85
CA ALA A 108 -8.03 18.21 7.04
C ALA A 108 -6.60 17.89 6.60
N ILE A 109 -5.84 18.90 6.17
CA ILE A 109 -4.43 18.74 5.78
C ILE A 109 -3.57 18.32 6.97
N ARG A 110 -3.78 18.93 8.15
CA ARG A 110 -3.05 18.55 9.38
C ARG A 110 -3.34 17.11 9.80
N LEU A 111 -4.59 16.66 9.70
CA LEU A 111 -4.97 15.29 10.03
C LEU A 111 -4.44 14.29 9.00
N ALA A 112 -4.52 14.60 7.69
CA ALA A 112 -3.96 13.75 6.65
C ALA A 112 -2.44 13.57 6.80
N THR A 113 -1.73 14.67 7.08
CA THR A 113 -0.27 14.64 7.29
C THR A 113 0.12 13.91 8.59
N ALA A 114 -0.64 14.06 9.67
CA ALA A 114 -0.34 13.40 10.95
C ALA A 114 -0.63 11.88 10.93
N TYR A 115 -1.62 11.44 10.17
CA TYR A 115 -2.09 10.04 10.16
C TYR A 115 -1.88 9.34 8.82
N SER A 116 -0.81 9.69 8.11
CA SER A 116 -0.50 9.16 6.79
C SER A 116 -0.25 7.64 6.80
N THR A 117 -1.25 6.87 6.40
CA THR A 117 -1.20 5.40 6.25
C THR A 117 -1.89 4.94 4.96
N ALA A 118 -1.87 3.63 4.69
CA ALA A 118 -2.44 3.05 3.47
C ALA A 118 -3.89 3.47 3.15
N GLY A 119 -4.75 3.55 4.16
CA GLY A 119 -6.16 3.96 4.05
C GLY A 119 -6.36 5.45 3.77
N THR A 120 -5.33 6.28 3.94
CA THR A 120 -5.44 7.73 3.76
C THR A 120 -5.14 8.22 2.35
N VAL A 121 -4.70 7.35 1.46
CA VAL A 121 -4.26 7.70 0.10
C VAL A 121 -5.33 8.48 -0.68
N GLU A 122 -6.56 7.97 -0.76
CA GLU A 122 -7.60 8.64 -1.57
C GLU A 122 -7.97 10.03 -1.04
N ALA A 123 -8.09 10.16 0.28
CA ALA A 123 -8.40 11.46 0.89
C ALA A 123 -7.26 12.47 0.72
N THR A 124 -6.01 12.00 0.81
CA THR A 124 -4.83 12.85 0.63
C THR A 124 -4.69 13.30 -0.82
N GLU A 125 -4.97 12.44 -1.81
CA GLU A 125 -5.07 12.80 -3.23
C GLU A 125 -6.13 13.88 -3.48
N ASP A 126 -7.31 13.75 -2.89
CA ASP A 126 -8.39 14.72 -3.05
C ASP A 126 -8.02 16.08 -2.44
N LEU A 127 -7.38 16.09 -1.26
CA LEU A 127 -6.87 17.31 -0.64
C LEU A 127 -5.78 17.96 -1.51
N LEU A 128 -4.87 17.16 -2.09
CA LEU A 128 -3.76 17.62 -2.91
C LEU A 128 -4.23 18.38 -4.16
N LYS A 129 -5.34 17.97 -4.78
CA LYS A 129 -5.93 18.64 -5.96
C LYS A 129 -6.25 20.12 -5.72
N SER A 130 -6.57 20.48 -4.47
CA SER A 130 -6.96 21.86 -4.11
C SER A 130 -5.91 22.60 -3.28
N ALA A 131 -4.77 21.96 -3.00
CA ALA A 131 -3.70 22.53 -2.19
C ALA A 131 -2.76 23.43 -3.00
N SER A 132 -2.17 24.42 -2.32
CA SER A 132 -1.20 25.34 -2.91
C SER A 132 -0.12 25.74 -1.90
N GLY A 133 1.02 26.23 -2.40
CA GLY A 133 2.16 26.64 -1.57
C GLY A 133 2.66 25.51 -0.65
N GLY A 134 3.08 25.86 0.57
CA GLY A 134 3.65 24.90 1.52
C GLY A 134 2.69 23.78 1.96
N SER A 135 1.37 24.00 1.90
CA SER A 135 0.40 22.94 2.18
C SER A 135 0.44 21.81 1.15
N LYS A 136 0.76 22.14 -0.10
CA LYS A 136 0.91 21.17 -1.19
C LYS A 136 2.14 20.30 -0.97
N GLU A 137 3.25 20.89 -0.55
CA GLU A 137 4.50 20.15 -0.27
C GLU A 137 4.33 19.15 0.88
N LEU A 138 3.66 19.55 1.96
CA LEU A 138 3.36 18.67 3.08
C LEU A 138 2.45 17.49 2.67
N LEU A 139 1.42 17.76 1.88
CA LEU A 139 0.54 16.70 1.36
C LEU A 139 1.26 15.77 0.38
N LEU A 140 2.23 16.26 -0.39
CA LEU A 140 3.02 15.42 -1.28
C LEU A 140 3.84 14.41 -0.47
N GLU A 141 4.59 14.86 0.54
CA GLU A 141 5.40 13.95 1.37
C GLU A 141 4.53 12.95 2.16
N SER A 142 3.38 13.41 2.65
CA SER A 142 2.37 12.53 3.27
C SER A 142 1.82 11.50 2.27
N LEU A 143 1.42 11.92 1.08
CA LEU A 143 0.90 11.01 0.07
C LEU A 143 1.95 9.97 -0.38
N LEU A 144 3.21 10.36 -0.54
CA LEU A 144 4.31 9.43 -0.85
C LEU A 144 4.44 8.35 0.23
N THR A 145 4.39 8.76 1.50
CA THR A 145 4.45 7.84 2.65
C THR A 145 3.24 6.89 2.67
N ALA A 146 2.03 7.42 2.46
CA ALA A 146 0.80 6.62 2.44
C ALA A 146 0.78 5.60 1.29
N LEU A 147 1.20 6.00 0.08
CA LEU A 147 1.29 5.12 -1.09
C LEU A 147 2.31 4.00 -0.87
N TYR A 148 3.47 4.35 -0.33
CA TYR A 148 4.51 3.37 -0.04
C TYR A 148 4.08 2.39 1.06
N SER A 149 3.50 2.89 2.16
CA SER A 149 2.92 2.05 3.22
C SER A 149 1.88 1.10 2.66
N ARG A 150 0.99 1.57 1.77
CA ARG A 150 -0.01 0.71 1.14
C ARG A 150 0.62 -0.38 0.29
N ALA A 151 1.64 -0.03 -0.50
CA ALA A 151 2.35 -0.99 -1.31
C ALA A 151 3.07 -2.04 -0.43
N THR A 152 3.67 -1.65 0.70
CA THR A 152 4.33 -2.59 1.61
C THR A 152 3.33 -3.47 2.34
N ASP A 153 2.17 -2.93 2.73
CA ASP A 153 1.10 -3.71 3.36
C ASP A 153 0.52 -4.72 2.36
N GLU A 154 0.36 -4.32 1.11
CA GLU A 154 -0.05 -5.21 0.01
C GLU A 154 0.99 -6.30 -0.26
N TRP A 155 2.29 -5.98 -0.21
CA TRP A 155 3.37 -6.97 -0.30
C TRP A 155 3.33 -7.99 0.84
N ASN A 156 3.05 -7.52 2.05
CA ASN A 156 2.98 -8.37 3.25
C ASN A 156 1.65 -9.14 3.35
N GLN A 157 0.63 -8.79 2.55
CA GLN A 157 -0.59 -9.56 2.44
C GLN A 157 -0.31 -10.86 1.69
N VAL A 158 -0.37 -11.98 2.40
CA VAL A 158 -0.01 -13.27 1.81
C VAL A 158 -1.22 -13.87 1.07
N GLY A 159 -0.98 -14.45 -0.11
CA GLY A 159 -1.96 -15.23 -0.88
C GLY A 159 -2.97 -14.44 -1.73
N ASN A 160 -3.04 -13.11 -1.61
CA ASN A 160 -3.95 -12.28 -2.40
C ASN A 160 -3.39 -10.86 -2.65
N VAL A 161 -2.12 -10.77 -3.04
CA VAL A 161 -1.48 -9.50 -3.39
C VAL A 161 -2.14 -8.91 -4.64
N ASP A 162 -2.71 -7.71 -4.52
CA ASP A 162 -3.20 -6.92 -5.65
C ASP A 162 -2.01 -6.25 -6.38
N TRP A 163 -1.32 -7.03 -7.21
CA TRP A 163 -0.15 -6.57 -7.98
C TRP A 163 -0.45 -5.37 -8.88
N ASP A 164 -1.66 -5.30 -9.45
CA ASP A 164 -2.10 -4.17 -10.27
C ASP A 164 -2.20 -2.88 -9.44
N ARG A 165 -2.72 -2.95 -8.20
CA ARG A 165 -2.73 -1.80 -7.28
C ARG A 165 -1.33 -1.40 -6.87
N MET A 166 -0.46 -2.36 -6.53
CA MET A 166 0.93 -2.05 -6.19
C MET A 166 1.64 -1.32 -7.34
N VAL A 167 1.47 -1.77 -8.59
CA VAL A 167 2.00 -1.08 -9.77
C VAL A 167 1.46 0.34 -9.87
N LYS A 168 0.16 0.56 -9.65
CA LYS A 168 -0.46 1.89 -9.68
C LYS A 168 0.11 2.81 -8.60
N ASP A 169 0.21 2.33 -7.37
CA ASP A 169 0.66 3.14 -6.22
C ASP A 169 2.13 3.56 -6.38
N ILE A 170 2.99 2.63 -6.76
CA ILE A 170 4.41 2.94 -7.00
C ILE A 170 4.58 3.83 -8.26
N SER A 171 3.80 3.60 -9.31
CA SER A 171 3.83 4.50 -10.48
C SER A 171 3.41 5.91 -10.11
N ARG A 172 2.41 6.04 -9.23
CA ARG A 172 1.96 7.32 -8.71
C ARG A 172 3.05 8.03 -7.91
N ILE A 173 3.83 7.32 -7.11
CA ILE A 173 5.02 7.86 -6.43
C ILE A 173 5.99 8.50 -7.45
N PHE A 174 6.30 7.81 -8.55
CA PHE A 174 7.20 8.34 -9.58
C PHE A 174 6.64 9.52 -10.38
N GLU A 175 5.31 9.65 -10.49
CA GLU A 175 4.66 10.83 -11.06
C GLU A 175 4.74 12.04 -10.12
N LEU A 176 4.53 11.82 -8.82
CA LEU A 176 4.47 12.88 -7.80
C LEU A 176 5.85 13.46 -7.50
N LYS A 177 6.89 12.65 -7.58
CA LYS A 177 8.26 13.08 -7.29
C LYS A 177 9.18 12.43 -8.31
N ARG A 178 9.73 13.25 -9.20
CA ARG A 178 10.54 12.76 -10.33
C ARG A 178 11.78 12.06 -9.80
N PRO A 179 12.19 10.91 -10.38
CA PRO A 179 13.38 10.19 -9.97
C PRO A 179 14.66 11.04 -9.95
N GLU A 180 14.75 12.07 -10.79
CA GLU A 180 15.88 12.99 -10.86
C GLU A 180 15.99 13.89 -9.62
N ASP A 181 14.87 14.34 -9.07
CA ASP A 181 14.80 15.23 -7.90
C ASP A 181 15.14 14.46 -6.61
N LEU A 182 14.87 13.16 -6.61
CA LEU A 182 15.09 12.27 -5.47
C LEU A 182 16.55 11.81 -5.31
N ARG A 183 17.33 11.79 -6.38
CA ARG A 183 18.78 11.46 -6.30
C ARG A 183 19.56 12.43 -5.41
N GLN A 184 19.07 13.66 -5.21
CA GLN A 184 19.79 14.69 -4.48
C GLN A 184 19.58 14.65 -2.96
N LYS A 185 18.49 14.04 -2.46
CA LYS A 185 18.08 14.13 -1.04
C LYS A 185 18.51 12.98 -0.12
N ASN A 186 19.36 12.06 -0.59
CA ASN A 186 19.71 10.82 0.11
C ASN A 186 18.56 9.79 0.19
N ASP A 187 17.52 9.96 -0.66
CA ASP A 187 16.35 9.07 -0.76
C ASP A 187 16.63 7.81 -1.61
N GLY A 188 17.91 7.47 -1.86
CA GLY A 188 18.30 6.43 -2.81
C GLY A 188 17.73 5.05 -2.49
N TYR A 189 17.67 4.68 -1.21
CA TYR A 189 17.07 3.42 -0.76
C TYR A 189 15.57 3.36 -1.04
N PHE A 190 14.83 4.44 -0.72
CA PHE A 190 13.39 4.51 -0.96
C PHE A 190 13.04 4.30 -2.44
N LEU A 191 13.77 4.94 -3.35
CA LEU A 191 13.51 4.76 -4.79
C LEU A 191 13.92 3.41 -5.29
N ALA A 192 15.09 2.95 -4.87
CA ALA A 192 15.58 1.64 -5.26
C ALA A 192 14.58 0.56 -4.82
N ASP A 193 13.99 0.70 -3.64
CA ASP A 193 12.94 -0.20 -3.17
C ASP A 193 11.61 -0.04 -3.92
N CYS A 194 11.18 1.19 -4.23
CA CYS A 194 10.02 1.42 -5.11
C CYS A 194 10.21 0.71 -6.47
N TYR A 195 11.36 0.90 -7.11
CA TYR A 195 11.69 0.21 -8.36
C TYR A 195 11.71 -1.31 -8.19
N ARG A 196 12.24 -1.81 -7.07
CA ARG A 196 12.22 -3.24 -6.73
C ARG A 196 10.80 -3.77 -6.64
N MET A 197 9.94 -3.12 -5.84
CA MET A 197 8.56 -3.53 -5.60
C MET A 197 7.74 -3.52 -6.89
N ARG A 198 7.79 -2.42 -7.66
CA ARG A 198 7.07 -2.34 -8.94
C ARG A 198 7.61 -3.33 -9.96
N GLY A 199 8.94 -3.51 -9.99
CA GLY A 199 9.59 -4.51 -10.83
C GLY A 199 9.08 -5.92 -10.51
N THR A 200 9.05 -6.31 -9.24
CA THR A 200 8.52 -7.62 -8.85
C THR A 200 7.02 -7.74 -9.16
N ALA A 201 6.22 -6.70 -8.90
CA ALA A 201 4.80 -6.70 -9.24
C ALA A 201 4.55 -6.88 -10.74
N TYR A 202 5.36 -6.22 -11.59
CA TYR A 202 5.30 -6.42 -13.04
C TYR A 202 5.57 -7.87 -13.42
N ALA A 203 6.55 -8.53 -12.80
CA ALA A 203 6.85 -9.91 -13.09
C ALA A 203 5.78 -10.88 -12.61
N SER A 204 5.16 -10.64 -11.45
CA SER A 204 3.98 -11.40 -11.01
C SER A 204 2.80 -11.25 -11.97
N LEU A 205 2.73 -10.13 -12.71
CA LEU A 205 1.77 -9.88 -13.78
C LEU A 205 2.23 -10.40 -15.17
N GLY A 206 3.38 -11.08 -15.25
CA GLY A 206 3.97 -11.58 -16.50
C GLY A 206 4.61 -10.50 -17.39
N LYS A 207 4.72 -9.25 -16.92
CA LYS A 207 5.33 -8.09 -17.60
C LYS A 207 6.81 -8.01 -17.32
N TYR A 208 7.54 -9.01 -17.78
CA TYR A 208 8.93 -9.20 -17.37
C TYR A 208 9.92 -8.19 -17.96
N ASP A 209 9.63 -7.60 -19.12
CA ASP A 209 10.53 -6.61 -19.72
C ASP A 209 10.46 -5.29 -18.95
N GLU A 210 9.24 -4.88 -18.56
CA GLU A 210 9.00 -3.76 -17.64
C GLU A 210 9.63 -4.02 -16.27
N SER A 211 9.51 -5.26 -15.77
CA SER A 211 10.16 -5.69 -14.53
C SER A 211 11.67 -5.47 -14.58
N ILE A 212 12.36 -6.01 -15.60
CA ILE A 212 13.81 -5.89 -15.75
C ILE A 212 14.21 -4.42 -15.90
N ALA A 213 13.45 -3.62 -16.63
CA ALA A 213 13.71 -2.19 -16.79
C ALA A 213 13.65 -1.46 -15.43
N ASP A 214 12.64 -1.74 -14.62
CA ASP A 214 12.50 -1.15 -13.28
C ASP A 214 13.62 -1.57 -12.34
N ILE A 215 13.96 -2.86 -12.26
CA ILE A 215 15.05 -3.30 -11.40
C ILE A 215 16.39 -2.66 -11.82
N LYS A 216 16.64 -2.51 -13.12
CA LYS A 216 17.82 -1.80 -13.64
C LYS A 216 17.82 -0.31 -13.29
N ASN A 217 16.67 0.35 -13.32
CA ASN A 217 16.55 1.73 -12.85
C ASN A 217 16.90 1.82 -11.37
N GLY A 218 16.38 0.91 -10.53
CA GLY A 218 16.76 0.80 -9.12
C GLY A 218 18.28 0.62 -8.94
N GLN A 219 18.92 -0.23 -9.74
CA GLN A 219 20.38 -0.44 -9.69
C GLN A 219 21.17 0.81 -10.08
N ALA A 220 20.65 1.60 -11.01
CA ALA A 220 21.26 2.88 -11.39
C ALA A 220 21.15 3.92 -10.26
N ILE A 221 20.12 3.83 -9.41
CA ILE A 221 19.97 4.68 -8.23
C ILE A 221 20.87 4.22 -7.08
N LEU A 222 20.82 2.92 -6.76
CA LEU A 222 21.55 2.35 -5.63
C LEU A 222 22.23 1.03 -6.02
N PRO A 223 23.44 1.10 -6.61
CA PRO A 223 24.13 -0.07 -7.16
C PRO A 223 24.49 -1.16 -6.14
N ASN A 224 24.52 -0.81 -4.85
CA ASN A 224 24.89 -1.71 -3.76
C ASN A 224 23.68 -2.23 -2.96
N TYR A 225 22.45 -2.02 -3.45
CA TYR A 225 21.27 -2.56 -2.79
C TYR A 225 21.04 -4.02 -3.20
N GLY A 226 21.37 -4.95 -2.29
CA GLY A 226 21.36 -6.38 -2.56
C GLY A 226 20.00 -6.93 -3.02
N ASP A 227 18.89 -6.38 -2.53
CA ASP A 227 17.54 -6.89 -2.85
C ASP A 227 17.16 -6.70 -4.33
N LEU A 228 17.78 -5.74 -5.03
CA LEU A 228 17.63 -5.60 -6.48
C LEU A 228 18.27 -6.77 -7.23
N TYR A 229 19.42 -7.25 -6.74
CA TYR A 229 20.09 -8.40 -7.34
C TYR A 229 19.35 -9.69 -7.01
N TRP A 230 18.79 -9.81 -5.80
CA TRP A 230 17.90 -10.91 -5.44
C TRP A 230 16.68 -10.95 -6.38
N ALA A 231 16.02 -9.81 -6.61
CA ALA A 231 14.90 -9.71 -7.54
C ALA A 231 15.29 -10.15 -8.96
N LEU A 232 16.45 -9.74 -9.49
CA LEU A 232 16.94 -10.23 -10.79
C LEU A 232 17.18 -11.74 -10.78
N GLY A 233 17.77 -12.29 -9.73
CA GLY A 233 17.98 -13.73 -9.60
C GLY A 233 16.68 -14.50 -9.72
N TRP A 234 15.65 -14.05 -8.99
CA TRP A 234 14.31 -14.61 -9.05
C TRP A 234 13.67 -14.48 -10.44
N LEU A 235 13.82 -13.32 -11.12
CA LEU A 235 13.30 -13.12 -12.47
C LEU A 235 13.90 -14.09 -13.50
N TYR A 236 15.22 -14.27 -13.47
CA TYR A 236 15.91 -15.18 -14.39
C TYR A 236 15.61 -16.66 -14.08
N TRP A 237 15.20 -16.98 -12.85
CA TRP A 237 14.81 -18.32 -12.46
C TRP A 237 13.34 -18.66 -12.83
N GLN A 238 12.41 -17.71 -12.63
CA GLN A 238 10.97 -17.95 -12.76
C GLN A 238 10.41 -17.79 -14.17
N ARG A 239 11.09 -17.05 -15.05
CA ARG A 239 10.59 -16.74 -16.39
C ARG A 239 10.76 -17.95 -17.33
N SER A 240 9.73 -18.26 -18.13
CA SER A 240 9.74 -19.40 -19.07
C SER A 240 10.16 -19.02 -20.49
N ASP A 241 10.02 -17.75 -20.85
CA ASP A 241 10.33 -17.15 -22.16
C ASP A 241 11.74 -16.52 -22.24
N LEU A 242 12.34 -16.15 -21.10
CA LEU A 242 13.80 -16.08 -20.99
C LEU A 242 14.23 -17.50 -20.62
N GLU A 243 14.81 -18.26 -21.55
CA GLU A 243 15.37 -19.60 -21.29
C GLU A 243 15.91 -19.65 -19.86
N LYS A 244 15.29 -20.47 -18.99
CA LYS A 244 15.60 -20.52 -17.55
C LYS A 244 17.12 -20.57 -17.35
N ASP A 245 17.73 -19.43 -17.05
CA ASP A 245 19.17 -19.31 -16.96
C ASP A 245 19.54 -19.44 -15.49
N GLN A 246 19.52 -20.69 -15.03
CA GLN A 246 19.87 -21.06 -13.67
C GLN A 246 21.28 -20.54 -13.30
N GLY A 247 22.22 -20.51 -14.25
CA GLY A 247 23.57 -19.98 -14.02
C GLY A 247 23.58 -18.48 -13.78
N LYS A 248 22.79 -17.72 -14.52
CA LYS A 248 22.63 -16.27 -14.34
C LYS A 248 21.87 -15.94 -13.07
N ALA A 249 20.82 -16.69 -12.74
CA ALA A 249 20.10 -16.56 -11.48
C ALA A 249 21.04 -16.75 -10.27
N LEU A 250 21.86 -17.81 -10.28
CA LEU A 250 22.87 -18.05 -9.24
C LEU A 250 23.84 -16.88 -9.09
N LYS A 251 24.37 -16.33 -10.19
CA LYS A 251 25.28 -15.16 -10.14
C LYS A 251 24.63 -13.94 -9.48
N TYR A 252 23.35 -13.71 -9.75
CA TYR A 252 22.61 -12.61 -9.13
C TYR A 252 22.35 -12.86 -7.64
N TYR A 253 22.02 -14.08 -7.25
CA TYR A 253 21.90 -14.44 -5.83
C TYR A 253 23.23 -14.34 -5.07
N ASP A 254 24.33 -14.80 -5.66
CA ASP A 254 25.67 -14.64 -5.10
C ASP A 254 25.98 -13.17 -4.86
N ARG A 255 25.71 -12.32 -5.87
CA ARG A 255 25.91 -10.87 -5.75
C ARG A 255 25.01 -10.24 -4.69
N ALA A 256 23.77 -10.68 -4.55
CA ALA A 256 22.85 -10.21 -3.51
C ALA A 256 23.39 -10.55 -2.11
N ILE A 257 23.93 -11.75 -1.92
CA ILE A 257 24.54 -12.20 -0.66
C ILE A 257 25.82 -11.41 -0.35
N ASP A 258 26.68 -11.17 -1.35
CA ASP A 258 27.87 -10.32 -1.19
C ASP A 258 27.51 -8.89 -0.74
N LEU A 259 26.35 -8.41 -1.19
CA LEU A 259 25.78 -7.11 -0.81
C LEU A 259 24.91 -7.16 0.44
N GLN A 260 25.01 -8.24 1.23
CA GLN A 260 24.32 -8.40 2.51
C GLN A 260 22.78 -8.37 2.42
N SER A 261 22.20 -8.83 1.30
CA SER A 261 20.80 -9.26 1.30
C SER A 261 20.69 -10.61 2.01
N PHE A 262 19.73 -10.75 2.92
CA PHE A 262 19.59 -11.93 3.78
C PHE A 262 18.18 -12.54 3.69
N GLY A 263 17.99 -13.71 4.30
CA GLY A 263 16.70 -14.39 4.35
C GLY A 263 16.30 -14.99 3.00
N ASN A 264 15.39 -14.31 2.28
CA ASN A 264 14.75 -14.85 1.08
C ASN A 264 15.73 -15.26 -0.02
N VAL A 265 16.88 -14.59 -0.13
CA VAL A 265 17.93 -14.97 -1.09
C VAL A 265 18.48 -16.38 -0.83
N PHE A 266 18.62 -16.79 0.43
CA PHE A 266 19.09 -18.13 0.77
C PHE A 266 18.02 -19.19 0.49
N LEU A 267 16.75 -18.87 0.77
CA LEU A 267 15.65 -19.76 0.41
C LEU A 267 15.61 -20.01 -1.10
N ASP A 268 15.60 -18.94 -1.89
CA ASP A 268 15.47 -19.03 -3.34
C ASP A 268 16.70 -19.67 -4.00
N ARG A 269 17.92 -19.32 -3.55
CA ARG A 269 19.14 -19.97 -4.04
C ARG A 269 19.19 -21.45 -3.64
N GLY A 270 18.73 -21.78 -2.44
CA GLY A 270 18.58 -23.16 -1.97
C GLY A 270 17.62 -23.97 -2.84
N ARG A 271 16.44 -23.42 -3.17
CA ARG A 271 15.48 -24.02 -4.09
C ARG A 271 16.08 -24.24 -5.48
N LEU A 272 16.76 -23.23 -6.02
CA LEU A 272 17.44 -23.33 -7.31
C LEU A 272 18.52 -24.43 -7.30
N HIS A 273 19.31 -24.54 -6.22
CA HIS A 273 20.25 -25.63 -6.06
C HIS A 273 19.56 -27.00 -5.98
N SER A 274 18.44 -27.13 -5.30
CA SER A 274 17.61 -28.35 -5.29
C SER A 274 17.08 -28.70 -6.68
N GLU A 275 16.63 -27.72 -7.47
CA GLU A 275 16.20 -27.98 -8.86
C GLU A 275 17.35 -28.49 -9.74
N MET A 276 18.56 -27.96 -9.52
CA MET A 276 19.79 -28.40 -10.19
C MET A 276 20.37 -29.71 -9.62
N ARG A 277 19.72 -30.33 -8.63
CA ARG A 277 20.20 -31.52 -7.89
C ARG A 277 21.53 -31.31 -7.17
N HIS A 278 21.87 -30.07 -6.83
CA HIS A 278 23.02 -29.72 -5.99
C HIS A 278 22.63 -29.73 -4.51
N ALA A 279 22.14 -30.87 -4.02
CA ALA A 279 21.48 -30.96 -2.72
C ALA A 279 22.36 -30.52 -1.53
N ASP A 280 23.66 -30.80 -1.53
CA ASP A 280 24.57 -30.32 -0.47
C ASP A 280 24.64 -28.78 -0.40
N LYS A 281 24.64 -28.10 -1.55
CA LYS A 281 24.62 -26.63 -1.60
C LYS A 281 23.26 -26.08 -1.16
N ALA A 282 22.18 -26.75 -1.58
CA ALA A 282 20.84 -26.39 -1.16
C ALA A 282 20.69 -26.44 0.36
N LEU A 283 21.17 -27.51 1.01
CA LEU A 283 21.10 -27.65 2.46
C LEU A 283 21.83 -26.54 3.20
N ILE A 284 23.01 -26.12 2.73
CA ILE A 284 23.76 -25.00 3.34
C ILE A 284 22.95 -23.70 3.33
N ASP A 285 22.31 -23.39 2.21
CA ASP A 285 21.52 -22.16 2.09
C ASP A 285 20.21 -22.26 2.87
N LEU A 286 19.55 -23.41 2.85
CA LEU A 286 18.32 -23.64 3.59
C LEU A 286 18.54 -23.61 5.10
N ASP A 287 19.70 -24.06 5.59
CA ASP A 287 20.10 -23.90 6.99
C ASP A 287 20.24 -22.42 7.36
N LYS A 288 20.91 -21.62 6.54
CA LYS A 288 21.00 -20.16 6.76
C LYS A 288 19.64 -19.47 6.75
N TYR A 289 18.74 -19.92 5.89
CA TYR A 289 17.38 -19.40 5.85
C TYR A 289 16.59 -19.76 7.12
N ILE A 290 16.69 -21.01 7.58
CA ILE A 290 16.04 -21.44 8.83
C ILE A 290 16.62 -20.69 10.04
N ASP A 291 17.92 -20.41 10.07
CA ASP A 291 18.52 -19.58 11.13
C ASP A 291 17.97 -18.14 11.11
N TYR A 292 17.67 -17.61 9.92
CA TYR A 292 17.07 -16.28 9.74
C TYR A 292 15.57 -16.26 10.10
N ALA A 293 14.80 -17.26 9.67
CA ALA A 293 13.36 -17.36 9.84
C ALA A 293 12.97 -18.73 10.46
N PRO A 294 13.25 -18.97 11.75
CA PRO A 294 13.13 -20.29 12.38
C PRO A 294 11.70 -20.78 12.53
N SER A 295 10.71 -19.90 12.40
CA SER A 295 9.28 -20.23 12.42
C SER A 295 8.66 -20.36 11.03
N ASP A 296 9.40 -20.06 9.96
CA ASP A 296 8.88 -20.18 8.61
C ASP A 296 8.95 -21.65 8.15
N SER A 297 7.78 -22.24 7.93
CA SER A 297 7.64 -23.64 7.55
C SER A 297 8.27 -23.96 6.20
N GLN A 298 8.38 -22.99 5.30
CA GLN A 298 8.90 -23.16 3.95
C GLN A 298 10.37 -23.56 3.94
N GLY A 299 11.18 -22.99 4.84
CA GLY A 299 12.60 -23.34 4.96
C GLY A 299 12.81 -24.81 5.29
N TYR A 300 12.02 -25.32 6.24
CA TYR A 300 12.04 -26.74 6.61
C TYR A 300 11.55 -27.62 5.48
N TYR A 301 10.47 -27.22 4.78
CA TYR A 301 9.94 -27.99 3.66
C TYR A 301 10.98 -28.18 2.54
N GLU A 302 11.60 -27.08 2.10
CA GLU A 302 12.62 -27.13 1.04
C GLU A 302 13.85 -27.92 1.50
N LYS A 303 14.21 -27.84 2.79
CA LYS A 303 15.30 -28.64 3.36
C LYS A 303 14.99 -30.13 3.31
N ALA A 304 13.75 -30.52 3.59
CA ALA A 304 13.34 -31.91 3.46
C ALA A 304 13.42 -32.42 2.02
N ILE A 305 13.03 -31.59 1.03
CA ILE A 305 13.20 -31.92 -0.40
C ILE A 305 14.67 -32.18 -0.71
N ALA A 306 15.57 -31.30 -0.29
CA ALA A 306 17.01 -31.47 -0.53
C ALA A 306 17.56 -32.75 0.12
N LEU A 307 17.15 -33.08 1.35
CA LEU A 307 17.52 -34.34 2.03
C LEU A 307 17.01 -35.58 1.28
N ILE A 308 15.78 -35.54 0.77
CA ILE A 308 15.21 -36.60 -0.07
C ILE A 308 16.04 -36.80 -1.34
N GLN A 309 16.46 -35.71 -1.99
CA GLN A 309 17.31 -35.79 -3.18
C GLN A 309 18.66 -36.45 -2.90
N LYS A 310 19.21 -36.31 -1.68
CA LYS A 310 20.40 -37.04 -1.22
C LYS A 310 20.12 -38.50 -0.84
N GLY A 311 18.86 -38.89 -0.68
CA GLY A 311 18.46 -40.19 -0.15
C GLY A 311 18.48 -40.27 1.37
N GLU A 312 18.52 -39.14 2.07
CA GLU A 312 18.50 -39.05 3.54
C GLU A 312 17.05 -38.99 4.07
N TRP A 313 16.33 -40.10 3.91
CA TRP A 313 14.88 -40.17 4.19
C TRP A 313 14.52 -39.98 5.67
N VAL A 314 15.30 -40.53 6.60
CA VAL A 314 15.03 -40.43 8.04
C VAL A 314 15.20 -38.97 8.54
N PRO A 315 16.31 -38.28 8.23
CA PRO A 315 16.42 -36.84 8.49
C PRO A 315 15.30 -36.03 7.83
N ALA A 316 14.96 -36.31 6.57
CA ALA A 316 13.91 -35.60 5.85
C ALA A 316 12.55 -35.70 6.56
N PHE A 317 12.20 -36.90 7.04
CA PHE A 317 10.95 -37.12 7.78
C PHE A 317 10.87 -36.27 9.05
N HIS A 318 11.95 -36.22 9.84
CA HIS A 318 11.98 -35.38 11.04
C HIS A 318 11.84 -33.88 10.72
N ILE A 319 12.45 -33.43 9.63
CA ILE A 319 12.32 -32.05 9.17
C ILE A 319 10.90 -31.74 8.67
N LEU A 320 10.25 -32.64 7.92
CA LEU A 320 8.85 -32.47 7.49
C LEU A 320 7.89 -32.38 8.67
N LYS A 321 8.13 -33.14 9.74
CA LYS A 321 7.34 -33.04 10.97
C LYS A 321 7.44 -31.64 11.59
N ARG A 322 8.63 -31.04 11.60
CA ARG A 322 8.81 -29.64 12.05
C ARG A 322 8.12 -28.66 11.12
N ALA A 323 8.28 -28.82 9.80
CA ALA A 323 7.61 -28.00 8.80
C ALA A 323 6.08 -27.99 9.04
N SER A 324 5.48 -29.16 9.28
CA SER A 324 4.05 -29.27 9.58
C SER A 324 3.63 -28.60 10.89
N GLN A 325 4.47 -28.62 11.93
CA GLN A 325 4.18 -27.94 13.19
C GLN A 325 4.10 -26.42 13.00
N TYR A 326 5.05 -25.86 12.26
CA TYR A 326 5.04 -24.43 11.92
C TYR A 326 3.93 -24.08 10.91
N ALA A 327 3.63 -24.98 9.98
CA ALA A 327 2.52 -24.84 9.04
C ALA A 327 1.15 -24.78 9.73
N MET A 328 0.92 -25.56 10.80
CA MET A 328 -0.33 -25.47 11.56
C MET A 328 -0.55 -24.12 12.24
N THR A 329 0.54 -23.38 12.50
CA THR A 329 0.51 -22.01 13.02
C THR A 329 0.55 -20.95 11.92
N ASP A 330 0.71 -21.37 10.67
CA ASP A 330 0.82 -20.51 9.50
C ASP A 330 -0.52 -20.52 8.73
N PRO A 331 -1.22 -19.37 8.60
CA PRO A 331 -2.49 -19.31 7.91
C PRO A 331 -2.44 -19.71 6.42
N TYR A 332 -1.26 -19.77 5.82
CA TYR A 332 -1.06 -20.02 4.38
C TYR A 332 -0.65 -21.46 4.07
N MET A 333 -0.54 -22.28 5.11
CA MET A 333 -0.08 -23.65 4.99
C MET A 333 -1.14 -24.60 5.53
N HIS A 334 -1.62 -25.48 4.67
CA HIS A 334 -2.42 -26.62 5.09
C HIS A 334 -1.53 -27.85 5.07
N ALA A 335 -1.08 -28.24 6.26
CA ALA A 335 -0.32 -29.46 6.46
C ALA A 335 -1.24 -30.57 6.98
N LYS A 336 -1.40 -31.63 6.19
CA LYS A 336 -1.99 -32.88 6.64
C LYS A 336 -0.93 -33.98 6.57
N ILE A 337 -0.57 -34.51 7.73
CA ILE A 337 0.26 -35.71 7.83
C ILE A 337 -0.70 -36.87 8.12
N ASP A 338 -0.93 -37.72 7.12
CA ASP A 338 -1.67 -38.97 7.28
C ASP A 338 -0.68 -40.15 7.28
N GLY A 339 -0.74 -41.02 8.30
CA GLY A 339 -0.06 -42.32 8.28
C GLY A 339 0.92 -42.63 9.43
N LYS A 340 1.45 -43.87 9.43
CA LYS A 340 2.49 -44.38 10.36
C LYS A 340 3.88 -44.18 9.74
N MET A 341 4.97 -44.27 10.53
CA MET A 341 6.35 -44.02 10.10
C MET A 341 6.78 -44.74 8.79
N ASP A 342 6.13 -45.85 8.45
CA ASP A 342 6.40 -46.66 7.27
C ASP A 342 5.61 -46.21 6.01
N GLU A 343 4.52 -45.45 6.17
CA GLU A 343 3.66 -44.94 5.10
C GLU A 343 3.16 -43.54 5.46
N VAL A 344 4.01 -42.52 5.31
CA VAL A 344 3.65 -41.15 5.63
C VAL A 344 3.31 -40.40 4.35
N GLU A 345 2.04 -40.05 4.20
CA GLU A 345 1.59 -39.12 3.18
C GLU A 345 1.57 -37.71 3.79
N VAL A 346 2.48 -36.86 3.30
CA VAL A 346 2.56 -35.46 3.69
C VAL A 346 1.99 -34.63 2.55
N HIS A 347 0.80 -34.07 2.79
CA HIS A 347 0.21 -33.09 1.89
C HIS A 347 0.55 -31.71 2.42
N LEU A 348 1.41 -31.00 1.68
CA LEU A 348 1.71 -29.59 1.91
C LEU A 348 1.31 -28.82 0.66
N GLY A 349 0.25 -28.02 0.79
CA GLY A 349 -0.05 -26.98 -0.18
C GLY A 349 0.76 -25.75 0.20
N LEU A 350 1.63 -25.30 -0.72
CA LEU A 350 2.50 -24.14 -0.50
C LEU A 350 2.00 -23.02 -1.39
N GLY A 351 1.81 -21.82 -0.85
CA GLY A 351 1.78 -20.58 -1.63
C GLY A 351 3.02 -19.78 -1.30
N ASP A 352 3.80 -19.33 -2.29
CA ASP A 352 4.82 -18.31 -2.04
C ASP A 352 4.18 -16.91 -1.99
N HIS A 353 4.95 -15.93 -1.49
CA HIS A 353 4.53 -14.51 -1.48
C HIS A 353 4.20 -13.96 -2.88
N TYR A 354 4.55 -14.67 -3.95
CA TYR A 354 4.36 -14.28 -5.35
C TYR A 354 3.10 -14.87 -5.97
N GLY A 355 2.29 -15.61 -5.20
CA GLY A 355 1.06 -16.24 -5.68
C GLY A 355 1.30 -17.54 -6.45
N ASN A 356 2.52 -18.09 -6.44
CA ASN A 356 2.77 -19.44 -6.94
C ASN A 356 2.29 -20.42 -5.89
N SER A 357 1.24 -21.18 -6.21
CA SER A 357 0.82 -22.31 -5.39
C SER A 357 1.42 -23.61 -5.93
N ASP A 358 2.33 -24.20 -5.18
CA ASP A 358 2.80 -25.57 -5.38
C ASP A 358 1.98 -26.48 -4.46
N GLU A 359 0.91 -27.09 -4.99
CA GLU A 359 0.30 -28.26 -4.35
C GLU A 359 1.23 -29.47 -4.56
N ALA A 360 2.12 -29.68 -3.61
CA ALA A 360 2.98 -30.85 -3.58
C ALA A 360 2.38 -31.89 -2.64
N ALA A 361 1.58 -32.80 -3.19
CA ALA A 361 1.25 -34.06 -2.52
C ALA A 361 2.49 -34.96 -2.50
N PHE A 362 3.07 -35.18 -1.31
CA PHE A 362 4.23 -36.03 -1.13
C PHE A 362 3.82 -37.35 -0.47
N ASN A 363 3.77 -38.43 -1.27
CA ASN A 363 3.58 -39.78 -0.75
C ASN A 363 4.97 -40.42 -0.53
N ALA A 364 5.54 -40.28 0.68
CA ALA A 364 6.71 -41.06 1.06
C ALA A 364 6.28 -42.43 1.58
N LYS A 365 6.41 -43.47 0.75
CA LYS A 365 6.58 -44.81 1.27
C LYS A 365 7.99 -44.95 1.79
N VAL A 366 8.14 -45.04 3.11
CA VAL A 366 9.40 -45.46 3.72
C VAL A 366 9.46 -46.98 3.55
N PRO A 367 10.34 -47.53 2.71
CA PRO A 367 10.37 -48.97 2.51
C PRO A 367 10.64 -49.65 3.86
N SER A 368 9.83 -50.65 4.21
CA SER A 368 9.91 -51.44 5.44
C SER A 368 11.26 -52.16 5.64
N GLU A 369 12.05 -52.23 4.56
CA GLU A 369 13.43 -52.70 4.58
C GLU A 369 14.29 -51.61 3.92
N VAL A 370 15.12 -50.94 4.71
CA VAL A 370 16.18 -50.07 4.19
C VAL A 370 17.27 -50.97 3.64
N PRO A 371 17.54 -51.04 2.32
CA PRO A 371 18.83 -51.54 1.88
C PRO A 371 19.83 -50.43 2.22
N MET A 372 20.72 -50.68 3.19
CA MET A 372 21.93 -49.88 3.34
C MET A 372 22.67 -49.92 2.00
N ARG A 373 22.53 -48.84 1.22
CA ARG A 373 22.93 -48.68 -0.20
C ARG A 373 21.99 -49.33 -1.23
N GLY A 374 21.32 -48.49 -2.02
CA GLY A 374 20.97 -48.83 -3.41
C GLY A 374 19.53 -48.55 -3.86
N LYS A 375 19.41 -47.56 -4.75
CA LYS A 375 18.36 -47.30 -5.78
C LYS A 375 16.99 -46.73 -5.35
N LEU A 376 16.54 -45.77 -6.17
CA LEU A 376 15.31 -44.99 -6.08
C LEU A 376 14.02 -45.84 -6.25
N PRO A 377 12.92 -45.48 -5.56
CA PRO A 377 11.57 -45.70 -6.05
C PRO A 377 11.25 -44.65 -7.14
N THR A 378 10.97 -45.13 -8.35
CA THR A 378 10.46 -44.33 -9.48
C THR A 378 8.99 -44.00 -9.29
N ALA A 379 8.66 -42.81 -8.77
CA ALA A 379 7.44 -42.06 -9.13
C ALA A 379 7.41 -40.67 -8.48
N ILE A 380 8.20 -39.71 -8.98
CA ILE A 380 7.88 -38.29 -8.81
C ILE A 380 6.85 -37.95 -9.88
N LYS A 381 5.55 -38.02 -9.57
CA LYS A 381 4.55 -37.34 -10.39
C LYS A 381 4.47 -35.89 -9.90
N LYS A 382 5.31 -35.00 -10.45
CA LYS A 382 4.93 -33.59 -10.53
C LYS A 382 3.65 -33.56 -11.38
N ARG A 383 2.49 -33.28 -10.78
CA ARG A 383 1.39 -32.73 -11.58
C ARG A 383 1.88 -31.35 -11.99
N SER A 384 2.08 -31.14 -13.29
CA SER A 384 2.27 -29.79 -13.82
C SER A 384 1.16 -28.91 -13.25
N SER A 385 1.54 -27.76 -12.68
CA SER A 385 0.59 -26.67 -12.46
C SER A 385 -0.10 -26.41 -13.80
N LYS A 386 -1.34 -26.88 -13.94
CA LYS A 386 -2.20 -26.35 -14.98
C LYS A 386 -2.40 -24.90 -14.55
N GLY A 387 -1.83 -23.97 -15.31
CA GLY A 387 -2.13 -22.56 -15.16
C GLY A 387 -3.63 -22.41 -14.99
N TYR A 388 -4.04 -21.75 -13.91
CA TYR A 388 -5.43 -21.42 -13.72
C TYR A 388 -5.89 -20.66 -14.97
N PRO A 389 -6.89 -21.16 -15.73
CA PRO A 389 -7.48 -20.35 -16.78
C PRO A 389 -8.13 -19.17 -16.08
N GLY A 390 -7.76 -17.96 -16.49
CA GLY A 390 -8.33 -16.72 -15.97
C GLY A 390 -9.84 -16.87 -15.81
N LYS A 391 -10.33 -16.63 -14.59
CA LYS A 391 -11.77 -16.52 -14.35
C LYS A 391 -12.26 -15.36 -15.21
N LYS A 392 -12.85 -15.69 -16.36
CA LYS A 392 -13.64 -14.76 -17.15
C LYS A 392 -14.73 -14.21 -16.25
N HIS A 393 -14.71 -12.91 -16.03
CA HIS A 393 -15.86 -12.18 -15.52
C HIS A 393 -17.08 -12.49 -16.40
N ARG A 394 -18.15 -12.94 -15.77
CA ARG A 394 -19.52 -12.70 -16.21
C ARG A 394 -20.22 -11.91 -15.12
#